data_AF-A0A920SVD4-F1
#
_entry.id   AF-A0A920SVD4-F1
#
_cell.length_a   1.000
_cell.length_b   1.000
_cell.length_c   1.000
_cell.angle_alpha   90.00
_cell.angle_beta   90.00
_cell.angle_gamma   90.00
#
_symmetry.space_group_name_H-M   'P 1'
#
loop_
_entity.id
_entity.type
_entity.pdbx_description
1 polymer ?
#
loop_
_entity_poly.entity_id
_entity_poly.type
_entity_poly.pdbx_seq_one_letter_code
_entity_poly.pdbx_strand_id
1 'polypeptide(L)' 'MGPLIHPPRIFLPESTCLNIGIGGIGSETARLCKAIGMQVIGIDARREDKPEWVDDIFGPPIH' A
#
# COMPACT_ATOMS: atom_id res chain seq x y z
N MET A 1 -29.96 -18.85 -14.13
CA MET A 1 -28.94 -18.38 -13.17
C MET A 1 -27.59 -18.64 -13.79
N GLY A 2 -26.82 -17.59 -14.11
CA GLY A 2 -25.46 -17.75 -14.66
C GLY A 2 -24.49 -18.29 -13.59
N PRO A 3 -23.34 -18.88 -13.98
CA PRO A 3 -22.36 -19.36 -13.02
C PRO A 3 -21.85 -18.20 -12.16
N LEU A 4 -21.78 -18.42 -10.85
CA LEU A 4 -21.19 -17.47 -9.92
C LEU A 4 -19.68 -17.47 -10.16
N ILE A 5 -19.19 -16.56 -11.00
CA ILE A 5 -17.75 -16.40 -11.23
C ILE A 5 -17.18 -15.79 -9.95
N HIS A 6 -16.55 -16.62 -9.12
CA HIS A 6 -15.78 -16.11 -8.01
C HIS A 6 -14.57 -15.33 -8.54
N PRO A 7 -14.29 -14.13 -8.00
CA PRO A 7 -13.08 -13.43 -8.37
C PRO A 7 -11.86 -14.30 -8.03
N PRO A 8 -10.77 -14.22 -8.81
CA PRO A 8 -9.55 -14.94 -8.49
C PRO A 8 -9.08 -14.54 -7.09
N ARG A 9 -8.73 -15.54 -6.27
CA ARG A 9 -8.18 -15.30 -4.94
C ARG A 9 -6.72 -14.88 -5.06
N ILE A 10 -6.34 -13.81 -4.37
CA ILE A 10 -4.97 -13.30 -4.35
C ILE A 10 -4.33 -13.71 -3.02
N PHE A 11 -3.13 -14.28 -3.07
CA PHE A 11 -2.30 -14.49 -1.88
C PHE A 11 -1.62 -13.18 -1.53
N LEU A 12 -2.06 -12.53 -0.45
CA LEU A 12 -1.59 -11.20 -0.08
C LEU A 12 -0.18 -11.16 0.51
N PRO A 13 0.25 -12.10 1.39
CA PRO A 13 1.63 -12.09 1.86
C PRO A 13 2.60 -12.11 0.67
N GLU A 14 3.70 -11.37 0.78
CA GLU A 14 4.72 -11.23 -0.27
C GLU A 14 4.26 -10.48 -1.54
N SER A 15 2.97 -10.14 -1.67
CA SER A 15 2.50 -9.23 -2.72
C SER A 15 2.92 -7.79 -2.44
N THR A 16 3.00 -6.98 -3.49
CA THR A 16 3.28 -5.54 -3.39
C THR A 16 2.00 -4.72 -3.33
N CYS A 17 1.95 -3.75 -2.41
CA CYS A 17 0.88 -2.76 -2.27
C CYS A 17 1.43 -1.36 -2.55
N LEU A 18 0.87 -0.67 -3.54
CA LEU A 18 1.17 0.73 -3.83
C LEU A 18 0.08 1.62 -3.24
N ASN A 19 0.44 2.41 -2.24
CA ASN A 19 -0.47 3.37 -1.60
C ASN A 19 -0.21 4.79 -2.10
N ILE A 20 -1.23 5.40 -2.70
CA ILE A 20 -1.22 6.82 -3.11
C ILE A 20 -1.86 7.65 -1.99
N GLY A 21 -1.04 8.50 -1.36
CA GLY A 21 -1.38 9.27 -0.17
C GLY A 21 -1.13 8.47 1.12
N ILE A 22 -0.18 8.93 1.93
CA ILE A 22 0.20 8.34 3.24
C ILE A 22 -0.18 9.30 4.38
N GLY A 23 -1.38 9.88 4.25
CA GLY A 23 -2.08 10.60 5.33
C GLY A 23 -2.79 9.63 6.30
N GLY A 24 -3.74 10.11 7.11
CA GLY A 24 -4.38 9.29 8.16
C GLY A 24 -4.89 7.92 7.70
N ILE A 25 -5.78 7.89 6.70
CA ILE A 25 -6.35 6.64 6.18
C ILE A 25 -5.29 5.79 5.47
N GLY A 26 -4.55 6.39 4.52
CA GLY A 26 -3.55 5.65 3.74
C GLY A 26 -2.42 5.07 4.60
N SER A 27 -2.10 5.73 5.70
CA SER A 27 -1.14 5.26 6.69
C SER A 27 -1.66 4.05 7.48
N GLU A 28 -2.93 4.05 7.90
CA GLU A 28 -3.51 2.89 8.59
C GLU A 28 -3.68 1.71 7.62
N THR A 29 -4.08 1.96 6.37
CA THR A 29 -4.11 0.93 5.32
C THR A 29 -2.71 0.34 5.11
N ALA A 30 -1.68 1.17 4.99
CA ALA A 30 -0.29 0.72 4.85
C ALA A 30 0.15 -0.13 6.05
N ARG A 31 -0.22 0.28 7.27
CA ARG A 31 0.05 -0.49 8.50
C ARG A 31 -0.54 -1.89 8.46
N LEU A 32 -1.79 -2.01 8.03
CA LEU A 32 -2.46 -3.31 7.91
C LEU A 32 -1.85 -4.16 6.78
N CYS A 33 -1.56 -3.58 5.61
CA CYS A 33 -0.88 -4.27 4.51
C CYS A 33 0.49 -4.82 4.96
N LYS A 34 1.26 -4.03 5.71
CA LYS A 34 2.54 -4.47 6.26
C LYS A 34 2.37 -5.62 7.24
N ALA A 35 1.38 -5.55 8.13
CA ALA A 35 1.07 -6.60 9.08
C ALA A 35 0.63 -7.92 8.41
N ILE A 36 0.03 -7.85 7.22
CA ILE A 36 -0.33 -9.00 6.38
C ILE A 36 0.91 -9.63 5.70
N GLY A 37 2.06 -8.95 5.71
CA GLY A 37 3.29 -9.41 5.08
C GLY A 37 3.47 -8.93 3.65
N MET A 38 2.75 -7.88 3.25
CA MET A 38 2.94 -7.24 1.95
C MET A 38 4.21 -6.38 1.93
N GLN A 39 4.78 -6.17 0.74
CA GLN A 39 5.71 -5.07 0.50
C GLN A 39 4.90 -3.79 0.29
N VAL A 40 5.16 -2.73 1.06
CA VAL A 40 4.36 -1.51 1.05
C VAL A 40 5.16 -0.35 0.48
N ILE A 41 4.73 0.16 -0.68
CA ILE A 41 5.33 1.33 -1.34
C ILE A 41 4.35 2.50 -1.21
N GLY A 42 4.83 3.62 -0.67
CA GLY A 42 4.04 4.83 -0.51
C GLY A 42 4.41 5.91 -1.53
N ILE A 43 3.40 6.63 -2.03
CA ILE A 43 3.56 7.88 -2.78
C ILE A 43 2.86 8.99 -1.99
N ASP A 44 3.58 10.01 -1.54
CA ASP A 44 2.96 11.18 -0.91
C ASP A 44 3.71 12.47 -1.28
N ALA A 45 2.97 13.45 -1.79
CA ALA A 45 3.56 14.71 -2.24
C ALA A 45 4.00 15.63 -1.10
N ARG A 46 3.50 15.41 0.11
CA ARG A 46 3.72 16.31 1.26
C ARG A 46 4.63 15.70 2.31
N ARG A 47 4.94 14.41 2.19
CA ARG A 47 5.57 13.65 3.25
C ARG A 47 6.99 13.27 2.87
N GLU A 48 7.94 13.68 3.69
CA GLU A 48 9.36 13.36 3.54
C GLU A 48 9.79 12.23 4.48
N ASP A 49 9.08 12.05 5.60
CA ASP A 49 9.33 10.97 6.55
C ASP A 49 8.67 9.66 6.09
N LYS A 50 9.43 8.56 6.17
CA LYS A 50 8.94 7.22 5.90
C LYS A 50 8.44 6.58 7.20
N PRO A 51 7.14 6.26 7.33
CA PRO A 51 6.65 5.48 8.46
C PRO A 51 7.30 4.10 8.53
N GLU A 52 7.38 3.52 9.73
CA GLU A 52 7.95 2.18 9.95
C GLU A 52 7.24 1.09 9.11
N TRP A 53 5.93 1.23 8.90
CA TRP A 53 5.12 0.29 8.14
C TRP A 53 5.11 0.53 6.62
N VAL A 54 5.96 1.42 6.12
CA VAL A 54 6.17 1.67 4.69
C VAL A 54 7.60 1.27 4.34
N ASP A 55 7.76 0.38 3.36
CA ASP A 55 9.08 -0.11 2.94
C ASP A 55 9.86 0.98 2.19
N ASP A 56 9.20 1.64 1.24
CA ASP A 56 9.75 2.75 0.45
C ASP A 56 8.71 3.87 0.30
N ILE A 57 9.16 5.13 0.29
CA ILE A 57 8.30 6.28 0.04
C ILE A 57 8.90 7.17 -1.05
N PHE A 58 8.05 7.64 -1.98
CA PHE A 58 8.44 8.55 -3.04
C PHE A 58 7.55 9.81 -3.05
N GLY A 59 8.18 10.96 -3.21
CA GLY A 59 7.53 12.23 -3.49
C GLY A 59 7.79 12.67 -4.94
N PRO A 60 7.15 13.78 -5.39
CA PRO A 60 7.51 14.40 -6.64
C PRO A 60 9.00 14.81 -6.63
N PRO A 61 9.69 14.73 -7.78
CA PRO A 61 11.05 15.21 -7.89
C PRO A 61 11.09 16.72 -7.58
N ILE A 62 12.08 17.14 -6.79
CA ILE A 62 12.33 18.56 -6.53
C ILE A 62 12.91 19.16 -7.82
N HIS A 63 12.25 20.18 -8.38
CA HIS A 63 12.71 20.93 -9.55
C HIS A 63 13.47 22.20 -9.12
#